data_AF-A0A962VZN2-F1
#
_entry.id   AF-A0A962VZN2-F1
#
_cell.length_a   1.000
_cell.length_b   1.000
_cell.length_c   1.000
_cell.angle_alpha   90.00
_cell.angle_beta   90.00
_cell.angle_gamma   90.00
#
_symmetry.space_group_name_H-M   'P 1'
#
loop_
_entity.id
_entity.type
_entity.pdbx_description
1 polymer ?
#
loop_
_entity_poly.entity_id
_entity_poly.type
_entity_poly.pdbx_seq_one_letter_code
_entity_poly.pdbx_strand_id
1 'polypeptide(L)'
;GGRIKEDQPTEAELMKTILEREFGIGPVLIETRSRNTWENAAYSAAILRRRRIDTILLVTNAAHQPRAIMAFEAHGLNVIPAPTLFFDAQPDWLDPQSWLPSIRAITEIHYGCYEWLGRGWYILRYPKAR
;
A
#
# COMPACT_ATOMS: atom_id res chain seq x y z
N GLY A 1 -8.69 0.33 -6.99
CA GLY A 1 -9.91 1.03 -6.57
C GLY A 1 -9.61 2.48 -6.27
N GLY A 2 -9.95 2.94 -5.07
CA GLY A 2 -9.68 4.31 -4.62
C GLY A 2 -10.72 5.32 -5.09
N ARG A 3 -12.01 4.96 -5.04
CA ARG A 3 -13.09 5.90 -5.41
C ARG A 3 -13.37 6.85 -4.24
N ILE A 4 -13.05 8.13 -4.42
CA ILE A 4 -13.24 9.18 -3.38
C ILE A 4 -14.66 9.75 -3.44
N LYS A 5 -15.24 9.95 -4.63
CA LYS A 5 -16.63 10.35 -4.88
C LYS A 5 -17.23 9.58 -6.05
N GLU A 6 -18.56 9.44 -6.11
CA GLU A 6 -19.24 8.67 -7.17
C GLU A 6 -19.09 9.29 -8.56
N ASP A 7 -18.91 10.61 -8.64
CA ASP A 7 -18.77 11.39 -9.87
C ASP A 7 -17.33 11.50 -10.39
N GLN A 8 -16.35 10.92 -9.68
CA GLN A 8 -14.93 11.03 -10.02
C GLN A 8 -14.34 9.69 -10.50
N PRO A 9 -13.36 9.73 -11.42
CA PRO A 9 -12.61 8.54 -11.79
C PRO A 9 -11.89 7.99 -10.57
N THR A 10 -11.75 6.67 -10.54
CA THR A 10 -10.98 5.99 -9.50
C THR A 10 -9.49 6.30 -9.65
N GLU A 11 -8.74 6.26 -8.54
CA GLU A 11 -7.27 6.37 -8.57
C GLU A 11 -6.66 5.41 -9.60
N ALA A 12 -7.18 4.19 -9.69
CA ALA A 12 -6.73 3.19 -10.67
C ALA A 12 -6.93 3.61 -12.13
N GLU A 13 -8.05 4.26 -12.47
CA GLU A 13 -8.32 4.77 -13.82
C GLU A 13 -7.41 5.95 -14.17
N LEU A 14 -7.17 6.84 -13.21
CA LEU A 14 -6.25 7.96 -13.40
C LEU A 14 -4.81 7.46 -13.61
N MET A 15 -4.33 6.56 -12.75
CA MET A 15 -2.99 5.98 -12.87
C MET A 15 -2.81 5.23 -14.21
N LYS A 16 -3.82 4.46 -14.64
CA LYS A 16 -3.79 3.82 -15.95
C LYS A 16 -3.64 4.83 -17.08
N THR A 17 -4.42 5.91 -17.03
CA THR A 17 -4.37 6.96 -18.05
C THR A 17 -2.98 7.58 -18.15
N ILE A 18 -2.34 7.85 -17.02
CA ILE A 18 -0.97 8.38 -16.96
C ILE A 18 0.03 7.36 -17.54
N LEU A 19 -0.02 6.11 -17.09
CA LEU A 19 0.87 5.04 -17.56
C LEU A 19 0.79 4.87 -19.09
N GLU A 20 -0.42 4.86 -19.65
CA GLU A 20 -0.62 4.65 -21.08
C GLU A 20 -0.26 5.89 -21.91
N ARG A 21 -0.69 7.09 -21.48
CA ARG A 21 -0.57 8.32 -22.29
C ARG A 21 0.77 9.02 -22.16
N GLU A 22 1.36 9.02 -20.97
CA GLU A 22 2.59 9.77 -20.69
C GLU A 22 3.82 8.86 -20.75
N PHE A 23 3.69 7.63 -20.26
CA PHE A 23 4.83 6.70 -20.19
C PHE A 23 4.81 5.63 -21.29
N GLY A 24 3.74 5.53 -22.08
CA GLY A 24 3.60 4.51 -23.13
C GLY A 24 3.58 3.07 -22.59
N ILE A 25 3.23 2.87 -21.32
CA ILE A 25 3.20 1.57 -20.66
C ILE A 25 1.82 0.94 -20.85
N GLY A 26 1.76 -0.22 -21.51
CA GLY A 26 0.53 -1.00 -21.67
C GLY A 26 0.78 -2.38 -22.30
N PRO A 27 -0.18 -3.33 -22.18
CA PRO A 27 -1.52 -3.17 -21.60
C PRO A 27 -1.56 -3.21 -20.06
N VAL A 28 -2.29 -2.27 -19.43
CA VAL A 28 -2.43 -2.15 -17.97
C VAL A 28 -3.71 -2.82 -17.48
N LEU A 29 -3.59 -3.68 -16.45
CA LEU A 29 -4.73 -4.26 -15.74
C LEU A 29 -5.13 -3.38 -14.56
N ILE A 30 -6.42 -3.12 -14.42
CA ILE A 30 -6.95 -2.27 -13.35
C ILE A 30 -7.99 -2.99 -12.50
N GLU A 31 -7.96 -2.68 -11.21
CA GLU A 31 -8.99 -3.01 -10.23
C GLU A 31 -9.59 -1.67 -9.77
N THR A 32 -10.90 -1.47 -9.85
CA THR A 32 -11.56 -0.16 -9.61
C THR A 32 -12.55 -0.14 -8.44
N ARG A 33 -12.80 -1.29 -7.80
CA ARG A 33 -13.85 -1.46 -6.78
C ARG A 33 -13.36 -1.31 -5.35
N SER A 34 -12.07 -1.56 -5.07
CA SER A 34 -11.58 -1.58 -3.68
C SER A 34 -11.67 -0.21 -3.00
N ARG A 35 -12.09 -0.19 -1.73
CA ARG A 35 -12.11 1.00 -0.86
C ARG A 35 -11.04 0.97 0.24
N ASN A 36 -10.40 -0.18 0.43
CA ASN A 36 -9.31 -0.36 1.38
C ASN A 36 -8.32 -1.39 0.86
N THR A 37 -7.17 -1.51 1.53
CA THR A 37 -6.07 -2.40 1.13
C THR A 37 -6.48 -3.88 1.12
N TRP A 38 -7.35 -4.32 2.04
CA TRP A 38 -7.81 -5.71 2.09
C TRP A 38 -8.70 -6.06 0.89
N GLU A 39 -9.69 -5.22 0.57
CA GLU A 39 -10.53 -5.36 -0.63
C GLU A 39 -9.66 -5.31 -1.90
N ASN A 40 -8.65 -4.45 -1.93
CA ASN A 40 -7.73 -4.33 -3.06
C ASN A 40 -6.96 -5.64 -3.30
N ALA A 41 -6.41 -6.22 -2.24
CA ALA A 41 -5.74 -7.51 -2.29
C ALA A 41 -6.66 -8.62 -2.79
N ALA A 42 -7.89 -8.72 -2.24
CA ALA A 42 -8.86 -9.74 -2.62
C ALA A 42 -9.27 -9.64 -4.11
N TYR A 43 -9.64 -8.44 -4.57
CA TYR A 43 -10.10 -8.23 -5.94
C TYR A 43 -8.96 -8.35 -6.95
N SER A 44 -7.76 -7.87 -6.61
CA SER A 44 -6.58 -8.02 -7.46
C SER A 44 -6.16 -9.49 -7.57
N ALA A 45 -6.14 -10.24 -6.46
CA ALA A 45 -5.84 -11.67 -6.48
C ALA A 45 -6.82 -12.45 -7.38
N ALA A 46 -8.11 -12.12 -7.36
CA ALA A 46 -9.09 -12.73 -8.25
C ALA A 46 -8.82 -12.43 -9.74
N ILE A 47 -8.37 -11.21 -10.08
CA ILE A 47 -7.99 -10.83 -11.45
C ILE A 47 -6.73 -11.59 -11.88
N LEU A 48 -5.70 -11.63 -11.03
CA LEU A 48 -4.41 -12.26 -11.32
C LEU A 48 -4.53 -13.79 -11.45
N ARG A 49 -5.35 -14.43 -10.62
CA ARG A 49 -5.58 -15.88 -10.67
C ARG A 49 -6.16 -16.34 -12.01
N ARG A 50 -7.06 -15.55 -12.63
CA ARG A 50 -7.58 -15.85 -13.98
C ARG A 50 -6.50 -15.85 -15.05
N ARG A 51 -5.35 -15.23 -14.78
CA ARG A 51 -4.18 -15.17 -15.66
C ARG A 51 -3.04 -16.09 -15.20
N ARG A 52 -3.28 -16.93 -14.19
CA ARG A 52 -2.28 -17.83 -13.59
C ARG A 52 -1.04 -17.08 -13.05
N ILE A 53 -1.25 -15.88 -12.52
CA ILE A 53 -0.22 -15.10 -11.84
C ILE A 53 -0.45 -15.26 -10.33
N ASP A 54 0.57 -15.76 -9.63
CA ASP A 54 0.57 -15.92 -8.17
C ASP A 54 1.63 -15.05 -7.48
N THR A 55 2.63 -14.57 -8.21
CA THR A 55 3.76 -13.80 -7.65
C THR A 55 3.73 -12.36 -8.15
N ILE A 56 3.83 -11.40 -7.24
CA ILE A 56 3.73 -9.97 -7.54
C ILE A 56 4.87 -9.16 -6.93
N LEU A 57 5.26 -8.08 -7.61
CA LEU A 57 6.00 -6.97 -7.01
C LEU A 57 4.99 -5.98 -6.42
N LEU A 58 5.03 -5.76 -5.11
CA LEU A 58 4.11 -4.87 -4.42
C LEU A 58 4.75 -3.50 -4.20
N VAL A 59 4.40 -2.56 -5.09
CA VAL A 59 4.84 -1.16 -5.04
C VAL A 59 3.88 -0.34 -4.17
N THR A 60 4.37 0.17 -3.04
CA THR A 60 3.60 1.06 -2.15
C THR A 60 4.53 1.79 -1.17
N ASN A 61 3.99 2.75 -0.43
CA ASN A 61 4.72 3.50 0.59
C ASN A 61 5.27 2.53 1.67
N ALA A 62 6.56 2.63 1.98
CA ALA A 62 7.29 1.82 2.93
C ALA A 62 6.62 1.75 4.31
N ALA A 63 6.02 2.84 4.78
CA ALA A 63 5.31 2.91 6.05
C ALA A 63 4.18 1.88 6.16
N HIS A 64 3.36 1.82 5.10
CA HIS A 64 2.13 1.02 5.04
C HIS A 64 2.35 -0.38 4.42
N GLN A 65 3.52 -0.59 3.81
CA GLN A 65 3.82 -1.81 3.06
C GLN A 65 3.65 -3.10 3.87
N PRO A 66 4.03 -3.19 5.16
CA PRO A 66 3.86 -4.44 5.91
C PRO A 66 2.41 -4.89 6.05
N ARG A 67 1.47 -3.94 6.22
CA ARG A 67 0.03 -4.23 6.25
C ARG A 67 -0.48 -4.65 4.88
N ALA A 68 0.03 -4.03 3.82
CA ALA A 68 -0.32 -4.41 2.46
C ALA A 68 0.19 -5.83 2.12
N ILE A 69 1.44 -6.17 2.44
CA ILE A 69 1.99 -7.53 2.25
C ILE A 69 1.08 -8.56 2.92
N MET A 70 0.74 -8.36 4.20
CA MET A 70 -0.16 -9.25 4.93
C MET A 70 -1.49 -9.46 4.21
N ALA A 71 -2.08 -8.39 3.67
CA ALA A 71 -3.34 -8.47 2.94
C ALA A 71 -3.20 -9.30 1.66
N PHE A 72 -2.17 -9.06 0.84
CA PHE A 72 -1.97 -9.77 -0.42
C PHE A 72 -1.59 -11.24 -0.22
N GLU A 73 -0.74 -11.54 0.76
CA GLU A 73 -0.40 -12.92 1.13
C GLU A 73 -1.62 -13.69 1.65
N ALA A 74 -2.49 -13.06 2.44
CA ALA A 74 -3.72 -13.67 2.92
C ALA A 74 -4.69 -14.08 1.80
N HIS A 75 -4.56 -13.49 0.60
CA HIS A 75 -5.35 -13.84 -0.59
C HIS A 75 -4.61 -14.77 -1.56
N GLY A 76 -3.50 -15.37 -1.12
CA GLY A 76 -2.79 -16.44 -1.82
C GLY A 76 -1.84 -15.94 -2.91
N LEU A 77 -1.27 -14.74 -2.75
CA LEU A 77 -0.22 -14.21 -3.61
C LEU A 77 1.13 -14.28 -2.91
N ASN A 78 2.18 -14.64 -3.65
CA ASN A 78 3.56 -14.49 -3.22
C ASN A 78 3.99 -13.05 -3.45
N VAL A 79 4.36 -12.33 -2.39
CA VAL A 79 4.61 -10.89 -2.45
C VAL A 79 6.10 -10.60 -2.36
N ILE A 80 6.64 -9.97 -3.41
CA ILE A 80 7.98 -9.39 -3.41
C ILE A 80 7.83 -7.88 -3.11
N PRO A 81 8.37 -7.37 -1.99
CA PRO A 81 8.20 -5.96 -1.63
C PRO A 81 9.01 -5.04 -2.56
N ALA A 82 8.38 -3.96 -3.02
CA ALA A 82 9.01 -2.88 -3.78
C ALA A 82 8.67 -1.51 -3.15
N PRO A 83 9.16 -1.22 -1.93
CA PRO A 83 8.82 -0.01 -1.18
C PRO A 83 9.19 1.28 -1.90
N THR A 84 8.39 2.32 -1.69
CA THR A 84 8.68 3.71 -2.06
C THR A 84 8.56 4.62 -0.83
N LEU A 85 9.07 5.86 -0.91
CA LEU A 85 8.92 6.88 0.14
C LEU A 85 9.41 6.42 1.53
N PHE A 86 10.70 6.10 1.64
CA PHE A 86 11.31 5.81 2.94
C PHE A 86 11.39 7.07 3.82
N PHE A 87 11.26 6.88 5.14
CA PHE A 87 11.57 7.93 6.10
C PHE A 87 13.09 8.00 6.27
N ASP A 88 13.73 8.90 5.52
CA ASP A 88 15.15 9.23 5.69
C ASP A 88 15.32 10.19 6.87
N ALA A 89 15.29 9.63 8.08
CA ALA A 89 15.74 10.32 9.28
C ALA A 89 16.08 9.29 10.36
N GLN A 90 17.20 8.59 10.20
CA GLN A 90 17.88 8.09 11.40
C GLN A 90 18.41 9.34 12.11
N PRO A 91 17.93 9.70 13.31
CA PRO A 91 18.49 10.83 14.02
C PRO A 91 19.97 10.57 14.26
N ASP A 92 20.81 11.56 13.98
CA ASP A 92 22.18 11.50 14.46
C ASP A 92 22.11 11.70 15.97
N TRP A 93 22.24 10.62 16.72
CA TRP A 93 22.15 10.62 18.18
C TRP A 93 23.19 11.55 18.82
N LEU A 94 24.26 11.89 18.09
CA LEU A 94 25.31 12.81 18.53
C LEU A 94 25.00 14.28 18.20
N ASP A 95 24.02 14.57 17.35
CA ASP A 95 23.59 15.94 17.04
C ASP A 95 22.47 16.38 18.01
N PRO A 96 22.70 17.38 18.88
CA PRO A 96 21.69 17.91 19.79
C PRO A 96 20.44 18.43 19.08
N GLN A 97 20.53 18.88 17.82
CA GLN A 97 19.38 19.35 17.05
C GLN A 97 18.43 18.20 16.68
N SER A 98 18.93 16.97 16.58
CA SER A 98 18.12 15.77 16.33
C SER A 98 17.17 15.44 17.49
N TRP A 99 17.36 16.04 18.66
CA TRP A 99 16.50 15.89 19.84
C TRP A 99 15.41 16.96 19.92
N LEU A 100 15.46 17.99 19.07
CA LEU A 100 14.44 19.03 19.05
C LEU A 100 13.18 18.57 18.32
N PRO A 101 11.98 18.93 18.80
CA PRO A 101 10.74 18.63 18.12
C PRO A 101 10.72 19.21 16.70
N SER A 102 10.27 18.42 15.73
CA SER A 102 10.11 18.88 14.34
C SER A 102 8.76 18.42 13.78
N ILE A 103 8.24 19.19 12.81
CA ILE A 103 7.01 18.82 12.07
C ILE A 103 7.17 17.45 11.40
N ARG A 104 8.38 17.13 10.93
CA ARG A 104 8.75 15.83 10.38
C ARG A 104 8.56 14.71 11.41
N ALA A 105 9.14 14.85 12.60
CA ALA A 105 9.03 13.84 13.66
C ALA A 105 7.57 13.62 14.10
N ILE A 106 6.75 14.67 14.16
CA ILE A 106 5.31 14.56 14.46
C ILE A 106 4.60 13.73 13.38
N THR A 107 4.93 13.96 12.12
CA THR A 107 4.36 13.23 10.97
C THR A 107 4.76 11.75 11.01
N GLU A 108 6.02 11.45 11.32
CA GLU A 108 6.53 10.08 11.47
C GLU A 108 5.85 9.33 12.61
N ILE A 109 5.67 9.99 13.78
CA ILE A 109 4.91 9.43 14.90
C ILE A 109 3.47 9.14 14.49
N HIS A 110 2.81 10.06 13.77
CA HIS A 110 1.46 9.85 13.27
C HIS A 110 1.37 8.61 12.37
N TYR A 111 2.27 8.47 11.40
CA TYR A 111 2.32 7.28 10.53
C TYR A 111 2.58 5.99 11.31
N GLY A 112 3.53 6.03 12.25
CA GLY A 112 3.84 4.88 13.11
C GLY A 112 2.64 4.42 13.92
N CYS A 113 1.97 5.35 14.62
CA CYS A 113 0.76 5.07 15.38
C CYS A 113 -0.37 4.53 14.49
N TYR A 114 -0.62 5.16 13.34
CA TYR A 114 -1.65 4.74 12.39
C TYR A 114 -1.42 3.31 11.91
N GLU A 115 -0.17 2.95 11.60
CA GLU A 115 0.16 1.60 11.13
C GLU A 115 0.14 0.56 12.24
N TRP A 116 0.53 0.90 13.46
CA TRP A 116 0.38 -0.01 14.60
C TRP A 116 -1.09 -0.34 14.88
N LEU A 117 -1.95 0.68 14.87
CA LEU A 117 -3.40 0.49 14.98
C LEU A 117 -3.95 -0.31 13.81
N GLY A 118 -3.52 0.00 12.59
CA GLY A 118 -3.93 -0.72 11.38
C GLY A 118 -3.56 -2.21 11.41
N ARG A 119 -2.34 -2.55 11.86
CA ARG A 119 -1.91 -3.94 12.04
C ARG A 119 -2.74 -4.65 13.12
N GLY A 120 -2.94 -4.01 14.27
CA GLY A 120 -3.77 -4.55 15.35
C GLY A 120 -5.20 -4.84 14.86
N TRP A 121 -5.80 -3.90 14.12
CA TRP A 121 -7.11 -4.08 13.51
C TRP A 121 -7.15 -5.26 12.54
N TYR A 122 -6.14 -5.40 11.66
CA TYR A 122 -6.10 -6.50 10.70
C TYR A 122 -5.97 -7.85 11.38
N ILE A 123 -5.14 -7.96 12.43
CA ILE A 123 -5.00 -9.18 13.22
C ILE A 123 -6.35 -9.57 13.86
N LEU A 124 -7.09 -8.61 14.43
CA LEU A 124 -8.37 -8.86 15.08
C LEU A 124 -9.51 -9.16 14.09
N ARG A 125 -9.55 -8.44 12.97
CA ARG A 125 -10.65 -8.49 12.00
C ARG A 125 -10.52 -9.62 10.98
N TYR A 126 -9.28 -9.99 10.65
CA TYR A 126 -8.93 -10.99 9.65
C TYR A 126 -7.95 -12.04 10.23
N PRO A 127 -8.35 -12.76 11.29
CA PRO A 127 -7.50 -13.81 11.84
C PRO A 127 -7.21 -14.85 10.75
N LYS A 128 -5.94 -15.26 10.61
CA LYS A 128 -5.58 -16.38 9.74
C LYS A 128 -6.39 -17.60 10.21
N ALA A 129 -7.20 -18.17 9.30
CA ALA A 129 -7.80 -19.48 9.55
C ALA A 129 -6.65 -20.46 9.79
N ARG A 130 -6.68 -21.14 10.95
CA ARG A 130 -5.75 -22.23 11.27
C ARG A 130 -5.99 -23.42 10.36
#